data_AF-A0A921KDC1-F1
#
_entry.id   AF-A0A921KDC1-F1
#
_cell.length_a   1.000
_cell.length_b   1.000
_cell.length_c   1.000
_cell.angle_alpha   90.00
_cell.angle_beta   90.00
_cell.angle_gamma   90.00
#
_symmetry.space_group_name_H-M   'P 1'
#
loop_
_entity.id
_entity.type
_entity.pdbx_description
1 polymer ?
#
loop_
_entity_poly.entity_id
_entity_poly.type
_entity_poly.pdbx_seq_one_letter_code
_entity_poly.pdbx_strand_id
1 'polypeptide(L)'
;MLKKQMEKYIVENTKDNKIEFFEVDKEYVAKHQLITSGQTVLDKDFHFNVVERCVKETENLIREEDQQFLSGSISYLKNHMNEFIYVESDAFDLIRIDAVVLECDDVFKTYSSLFGLKLQKKFGDAIKAYLDTHLHGDGAKYSVLFSNEDGLWDMNFALDYVDGFSEDLPFVEVYQLMYNFIFKLVEAIDEEQ
;
A
#
# COMPACT_ATOMS: atom_id res chain seq x y z
N MET A 1 -3.82 -14.94 -9.49
CA MET A 1 -4.10 -14.58 -8.09
C MET A 1 -4.76 -13.21 -8.01
N LEU A 2 -4.12 -12.14 -8.50
CA LEU A 2 -4.69 -10.80 -8.55
C LEU A 2 -5.94 -10.77 -9.45
N LYS A 3 -5.88 -11.40 -10.63
CA LYS A 3 -7.04 -11.47 -11.54
C LYS A 3 -8.31 -12.00 -10.85
N LYS A 4 -8.18 -13.12 -10.13
CA LYS A 4 -9.31 -13.73 -9.38
C LYS A 4 -9.82 -12.82 -8.27
N GLN A 5 -8.92 -12.06 -7.65
CA GLN A 5 -9.26 -11.13 -6.59
C GLN A 5 -9.99 -9.90 -7.14
N MET A 6 -9.57 -9.41 -8.30
CA MET A 6 -10.24 -8.35 -9.04
C MET A 6 -11.63 -8.81 -9.53
N GLU A 7 -11.74 -10.03 -10.08
CA GLU A 7 -13.03 -10.62 -10.46
C GLU A 7 -13.99 -10.71 -9.26
N LYS A 8 -13.49 -11.17 -8.10
CA LYS A 8 -14.25 -11.20 -6.86
C LYS A 8 -14.68 -9.79 -6.41
N TYR A 9 -13.74 -8.85 -6.39
CA TYR A 9 -14.00 -7.45 -6.03
C TYR A 9 -15.10 -6.85 -6.91
N ILE A 10 -15.04 -7.07 -8.23
CA ILE A 10 -16.05 -6.60 -9.19
C ILE A 10 -17.43 -7.14 -8.84
N VAL A 11 -17.54 -8.43 -8.56
CA VAL A 11 -18.83 -9.07 -8.22
C VAL A 11 -19.40 -8.51 -6.91
N GLU A 12 -18.54 -8.30 -5.90
CA GLU A 12 -18.97 -7.88 -4.56
C GLU A 12 -19.26 -6.37 -4.45
N ASN A 13 -18.61 -5.55 -5.28
CA ASN A 13 -18.66 -4.08 -5.17
C ASN A 13 -19.42 -3.39 -6.30
N THR A 14 -19.84 -4.11 -7.35
CA THR A 14 -20.73 -3.52 -8.36
C THR A 14 -22.11 -3.26 -7.78
N LYS A 15 -22.53 -2.00 -7.73
CA LYS A 15 -23.87 -1.58 -7.29
C LYS A 15 -24.51 -0.73 -8.37
N ASP A 16 -25.74 -1.06 -8.78
CA ASP A 16 -26.47 -0.35 -9.84
C ASP A 16 -25.67 -0.17 -11.15
N ASN A 17 -24.93 -1.22 -11.55
CA ASN A 17 -23.99 -1.21 -12.68
C ASN A 17 -22.84 -0.19 -12.55
N LYS A 18 -22.56 0.31 -11.35
CA LYS A 18 -21.44 1.21 -11.05
C LYS A 18 -20.40 0.49 -10.21
N ILE A 19 -19.14 0.83 -10.44
CA ILE A 19 -18.01 0.35 -9.65
C ILE A 19 -16.95 1.45 -9.54
N GLU A 20 -16.33 1.54 -8.38
CA GLU A 20 -15.29 2.52 -8.07
C GLU A 20 -13.92 1.84 -8.08
N PHE A 21 -12.97 2.48 -8.76
CA PHE A 21 -11.61 2.02 -8.92
C PHE A 21 -10.59 3.15 -8.77
N PHE A 22 -9.43 2.84 -8.21
CA PHE A 22 -8.26 3.70 -8.37
C PHE A 22 -7.76 3.59 -9.82
N GLU A 23 -6.99 4.57 -10.28
CA GLU A 23 -6.46 4.59 -11.65
C GLU A 23 -5.71 3.30 -12.01
N VAL A 24 -4.88 2.79 -11.08
CA VAL A 24 -4.14 1.53 -11.30
C VAL A 24 -5.06 0.32 -11.49
N ASP A 25 -6.20 0.29 -10.79
CA ASP A 25 -7.19 -0.78 -10.94
C ASP A 25 -7.88 -0.67 -12.30
N LYS A 26 -8.21 0.55 -12.73
CA LYS A 26 -8.85 0.82 -14.04
C LYS A 26 -7.97 0.35 -15.19
N GLU A 27 -6.68 0.66 -15.13
CA GLU A 27 -5.69 0.17 -16.10
C GLU A 27 -5.70 -1.35 -16.17
N TYR A 28 -5.70 -2.02 -15.02
CA TYR A 28 -5.69 -3.47 -14.92
C TYR A 28 -6.95 -4.10 -15.50
N VAL A 29 -8.14 -3.64 -15.09
CA VAL A 29 -9.40 -4.20 -15.57
C VAL A 29 -9.62 -3.95 -17.06
N ALA A 30 -9.11 -2.83 -17.59
CA ALA A 30 -9.11 -2.56 -19.03
C ALA A 30 -8.16 -3.50 -19.79
N LYS A 31 -6.91 -3.62 -19.32
CA LYS A 31 -5.87 -4.52 -19.89
C LYS A 31 -6.37 -5.96 -19.97
N HIS A 32 -7.07 -6.44 -18.94
CA HIS A 32 -7.57 -7.82 -18.85
C HIS A 32 -9.03 -8.02 -19.29
N GLN A 33 -9.69 -6.97 -19.80
CA GLN A 33 -11.09 -7.01 -20.27
C GLN A 33 -12.07 -7.56 -19.22
N LEU A 34 -11.91 -7.13 -17.97
CA LEU A 34 -12.71 -7.61 -16.83
C LEU A 34 -14.03 -6.87 -16.64
N ILE A 35 -14.24 -5.74 -17.33
CA ILE A 35 -15.47 -4.95 -17.26
C ILE A 35 -16.43 -5.35 -18.38
N THR A 36 -17.68 -5.59 -18.01
CA THR A 36 -18.74 -5.95 -18.95
C THR A 36 -19.38 -4.71 -19.59
N SER A 37 -19.87 -4.87 -20.81
CA SER A 37 -20.57 -3.82 -21.54
C SER A 37 -21.78 -3.30 -20.75
N GLY A 38 -21.76 -2.01 -20.38
CA GLY A 38 -22.85 -1.35 -19.64
C GLY A 38 -22.52 -1.02 -18.18
N GLN A 39 -21.38 -1.47 -17.65
CA GLN A 39 -20.88 -1.01 -16.36
C GLN A 39 -20.27 0.40 -16.48
N THR A 40 -20.59 1.27 -15.51
CA THR A 40 -19.99 2.59 -15.35
C THR A 40 -18.85 2.51 -14.33
N VAL A 41 -17.65 2.87 -14.76
CA VAL A 41 -16.46 2.92 -13.88
C VAL A 41 -16.31 4.36 -13.36
N LEU A 42 -16.19 4.50 -12.05
CA LEU A 42 -16.01 5.76 -11.34
C LEU A 42 -14.65 5.81 -10.64
N ASP A 43 -14.24 7.01 -10.27
CA ASP A 43 -13.04 7.25 -9.47
C ASP A 43 -13.30 6.80 -8.04
N LYS A 44 -12.34 6.09 -7.45
CA LYS A 44 -12.35 5.70 -6.04
C LYS A 44 -11.48 6.64 -5.24
N ASP A 45 -12.01 7.11 -4.12
CA ASP A 45 -11.24 7.78 -3.08
C ASP A 45 -10.90 6.80 -1.97
N PHE A 46 -9.83 7.08 -1.22
CA PHE A 46 -9.54 6.30 -0.02
C PHE A 46 -10.60 6.52 1.06
N HIS A 47 -11.00 5.40 1.66
CA HIS A 47 -11.68 5.38 2.93
C HIS A 47 -10.83 4.57 3.90
N PHE A 48 -10.35 5.23 4.96
CA PHE A 48 -9.57 4.59 6.01
C PHE A 48 -10.49 4.27 7.19
N ASN A 49 -10.48 3.01 7.59
CA ASN A 49 -11.32 2.48 8.67
C ASN A 49 -10.70 2.81 10.05
N VAL A 50 -9.37 2.80 10.12
CA VAL A 50 -8.58 3.11 11.32
C VAL A 50 -7.44 4.05 10.92
N VAL A 51 -7.20 5.08 11.73
CA VAL A 51 -6.03 5.96 11.63
C VAL A 51 -5.52 6.23 13.04
N GLU A 52 -4.37 5.70 13.38
CA GLU A 52 -3.80 5.80 14.72
C GLU A 52 -2.39 6.37 14.66
N ARG A 53 -2.11 7.29 15.58
CA ARG A 53 -0.75 7.70 15.91
C ARG A 53 -0.26 6.93 17.11
N CYS A 54 0.91 6.33 17.01
CA CYS A 54 1.46 5.49 18.05
C CYS A 54 2.92 5.85 18.34
N VAL A 55 3.39 5.54 19.55
CA VAL A 55 4.81 5.70 19.93
C VAL A 55 5.60 4.50 19.44
N LYS A 56 6.66 4.72 18.65
CA LYS A 56 7.49 3.64 18.08
C LYS A 56 8.05 2.68 19.11
N GLU A 57 8.65 3.19 20.18
CA GLU A 57 9.36 2.36 21.17
C GLU A 57 8.43 1.48 22.01
N THR A 58 7.16 1.86 22.16
CA THR A 58 6.24 1.23 23.11
C THR A 58 4.96 0.72 22.47
N GLU A 59 4.74 1.03 21.20
CA GLU A 59 3.52 0.74 20.43
C GLU A 59 2.23 1.30 21.05
N ASN A 60 2.35 2.17 22.06
CA ASN A 60 1.19 2.76 22.72
C ASN A 60 0.52 3.78 21.82
N LEU A 61 -0.81 3.69 21.74
CA LEU A 61 -1.66 4.68 21.09
C LEU A 61 -1.47 6.06 21.73
N ILE A 62 -1.14 7.04 20.89
CA ILE A 62 -1.15 8.46 21.22
C ILE A 62 -2.56 8.99 21.01
N ARG A 63 -3.13 8.72 19.83
CA ARG A 63 -4.43 9.23 19.42
C ARG A 63 -4.98 8.51 18.18
N GLU A 64 -6.29 8.26 18.18
CA GLU A 64 -7.07 8.00 16.96
C GLU A 64 -7.30 9.33 16.21
N GLU A 65 -6.82 9.41 14.98
CA GLU A 65 -6.97 10.56 14.09
C GLU A 65 -8.11 10.31 13.07
N ASP A 66 -8.52 11.35 12.37
CA ASP A 66 -9.56 11.28 11.35
C ASP A 66 -8.98 11.44 9.94
N GLN A 67 -9.87 11.39 8.95
CA GLN A 67 -9.54 11.62 7.54
C GLN A 67 -8.91 13.00 7.29
N GLN A 68 -9.22 14.00 8.13
CA GLN A 68 -8.69 15.35 7.97
C GLN A 68 -7.20 15.40 8.33
N PHE A 69 -6.75 14.62 9.32
CA PHE A 69 -5.32 14.48 9.63
C PHE A 69 -4.51 14.04 8.40
N LEU A 70 -5.06 13.11 7.62
CA LEU A 70 -4.39 12.56 6.44
C LEU A 70 -4.32 13.53 5.24
N SER A 71 -5.00 14.66 5.33
CA SER A 71 -4.83 15.78 4.38
C SER A 71 -3.57 16.61 4.69
N GLY A 72 -2.93 16.41 5.84
CA GLY A 72 -1.65 17.00 6.19
C GLY A 72 -0.47 16.32 5.49
N SER A 73 0.63 17.05 5.33
CA SER A 73 1.85 16.54 4.70
C SER A 73 2.55 15.47 5.56
N ILE A 74 3.13 14.47 4.90
CA ILE A 74 3.91 13.40 5.54
C ILE A 74 5.13 13.93 6.30
N SER A 75 5.62 15.14 5.97
CA SER A 75 6.67 15.84 6.74
C SER A 75 6.35 15.99 8.23
N TYR A 76 5.09 15.83 8.63
CA TYR A 76 4.68 15.65 10.02
C TYR A 76 5.56 14.63 10.76
N LEU A 77 5.81 13.44 10.16
CA LEU A 77 6.58 12.36 10.78
C LEU A 77 8.05 12.73 11.02
N LYS A 78 8.62 13.59 10.19
CA LYS A 78 9.99 14.10 10.38
C LYS A 78 10.10 15.04 11.58
N ASN A 79 9.01 15.72 11.94
CA ASN A 79 8.93 16.54 13.14
C ASN A 79 8.56 15.73 14.41
N HIS A 80 8.11 14.48 14.22
CA HIS A 80 7.63 13.58 15.28
C HIS A 80 8.22 12.18 15.07
N MET A 81 9.55 12.07 14.94
CA MET A 81 10.26 10.83 14.58
C MET A 81 10.08 9.68 15.58
N ASN A 82 9.61 9.97 16.80
CA ASN A 82 9.24 8.98 17.80
C ASN A 82 7.84 8.38 17.57
N GLU A 83 7.11 8.85 16.56
CA GLU A 83 5.76 8.40 16.20
C GLU A 83 5.73 7.60 14.89
N PHE A 84 4.74 6.74 14.76
CA PHE A 84 4.32 6.16 13.49
C PHE A 84 2.81 6.29 13.30
N ILE A 85 2.36 6.24 12.05
CA ILE A 85 0.93 6.25 11.70
C ILE A 85 0.53 4.84 11.28
N TYR A 86 -0.38 4.21 12.01
CA TYR A 86 -1.00 2.94 11.65
C TYR A 86 -2.34 3.20 10.97
N VAL A 87 -2.58 2.53 9.83
CA VAL A 87 -3.80 2.71 9.04
C VAL A 87 -4.34 1.39 8.53
N GLU A 88 -5.65 1.21 8.64
CA GLU A 88 -6.42 0.15 8.00
C GLU A 88 -7.34 0.73 6.92
N SER A 89 -7.50 0.01 5.81
CA SER A 89 -8.45 0.36 4.75
C SER A 89 -8.96 -0.89 4.04
N ASP A 90 -10.27 -0.96 3.78
CA ASP A 90 -10.87 -1.98 2.92
C ASP A 90 -10.27 -1.98 1.49
N ALA A 91 -9.62 -0.89 1.07
CA ALA A 91 -8.88 -0.86 -0.17
C ALA A 91 -7.68 -1.83 -0.18
N PHE A 92 -7.02 -2.02 0.96
CA PHE A 92 -5.79 -2.81 1.05
C PHE A 92 -6.02 -4.31 0.82
N ASP A 93 -7.25 -4.79 1.01
CA ASP A 93 -7.63 -6.16 0.71
C ASP A 93 -7.24 -6.55 -0.71
N LEU A 94 -7.50 -5.68 -1.70
CA LEU A 94 -7.24 -5.95 -3.11
C LEU A 94 -5.74 -6.18 -3.40
N ILE A 95 -4.87 -5.53 -2.64
CA ILE A 95 -3.40 -5.68 -2.69
C ILE A 95 -2.86 -6.62 -1.59
N ARG A 96 -3.73 -7.36 -0.90
CA ARG A 96 -3.39 -8.44 0.05
C ARG A 96 -2.68 -7.97 1.31
N ILE A 97 -3.09 -6.82 1.84
CA ILE A 97 -2.57 -6.21 3.05
C ILE A 97 -3.74 -5.87 3.98
N ASP A 98 -3.55 -6.00 5.29
CA ASP A 98 -4.55 -5.61 6.29
C ASP A 98 -4.36 -4.15 6.73
N ALA A 99 -3.12 -3.80 7.04
CA ALA A 99 -2.77 -2.50 7.57
C ALA A 99 -1.39 -2.06 7.10
N VAL A 100 -1.15 -0.76 7.17
CA VAL A 100 0.11 -0.12 6.81
C VAL A 100 0.56 0.80 7.94
N VAL A 101 1.83 0.70 8.28
CA VAL A 101 2.53 1.63 9.15
C VAL A 101 3.39 2.55 8.30
N LEU A 102 3.21 3.86 8.47
CA LEU A 102 4.11 4.87 7.94
C LEU A 102 4.94 5.48 9.06
N GLU A 103 6.24 5.58 8.85
CA GLU A 103 7.16 6.18 9.81
C GLU A 103 8.30 6.93 9.15
N CYS A 104 9.01 7.78 9.91
CA CYS A 104 10.28 8.37 9.50
C CYS A 104 11.39 7.86 10.44
N ASP A 105 12.40 7.18 9.90
CA ASP A 105 13.54 6.65 10.66
C ASP A 105 14.36 7.79 11.29
N ASP A 106 14.84 7.59 12.52
CA ASP A 106 15.54 8.62 13.30
C ASP A 106 17.03 8.76 12.95
N VAL A 107 17.63 7.72 12.37
CA VAL A 107 19.05 7.70 11.97
C VAL A 107 19.25 8.34 10.60
N PHE A 108 18.48 7.89 9.61
CA PHE A 108 18.63 8.26 8.20
C PHE A 108 17.59 9.28 7.75
N LYS A 109 16.56 9.56 8.57
CA LYS A 109 15.45 10.48 8.24
C LYS A 109 14.70 10.06 6.97
N THR A 110 14.65 8.76 6.75
CA THR A 110 14.00 8.11 5.61
C THR A 110 12.56 7.77 5.99
N TYR A 111 11.60 8.06 5.11
CA TYR A 111 10.23 7.64 5.27
C TYR A 111 10.08 6.19 4.82
N SER A 112 9.44 5.38 5.65
CA SER A 112 9.29 3.95 5.41
C SER A 112 7.83 3.54 5.49
N SER A 113 7.46 2.56 4.67
CA SER A 113 6.19 1.85 4.73
C SER A 113 6.43 0.43 5.20
N LEU A 114 5.72 0.02 6.25
CA LEU A 114 5.80 -1.31 6.85
C LEU A 114 4.43 -1.98 6.81
N PHE A 115 4.37 -3.24 6.37
CA PHE A 115 3.13 -3.99 6.24
C PHE A 115 3.38 -5.50 6.06
N GLY A 116 2.35 -6.30 6.32
CA GLY A 116 2.35 -7.73 6.01
C GLY A 116 1.70 -8.01 4.66
N LEU A 117 2.44 -8.59 3.70
CA LEU A 117 1.94 -8.97 2.38
C LEU A 117 1.56 -10.45 2.32
N LYS A 118 0.26 -10.73 2.16
CA LYS A 118 -0.31 -12.09 2.18
C LYS A 118 -0.07 -12.85 0.87
N LEU A 119 1.17 -13.27 0.67
CA LEU A 119 1.63 -14.09 -0.45
C LEU A 119 2.40 -15.32 0.04
N GLN A 120 2.36 -16.41 -0.75
CA GLN A 120 3.08 -17.64 -0.43
C GLN A 120 4.60 -17.42 -0.43
N LYS A 121 5.31 -18.16 0.42
CA LYS A 121 6.78 -18.14 0.56
C LYS A 121 7.57 -18.34 -0.75
N LYS A 122 6.97 -18.99 -1.75
CA LYS A 122 7.64 -19.23 -3.03
C LYS A 122 7.87 -17.94 -3.85
N PHE A 123 7.20 -16.84 -3.52
CA PHE A 123 7.29 -15.58 -4.26
C PHE A 123 8.41 -14.65 -3.80
N GLY A 124 9.25 -15.08 -2.85
CA GLY A 124 10.29 -14.23 -2.27
C GLY A 124 11.27 -13.64 -3.28
N ASP A 125 11.70 -14.45 -4.25
CA ASP A 125 12.66 -13.98 -5.27
C ASP A 125 12.02 -12.96 -6.22
N ALA A 126 10.75 -13.17 -6.61
CA ALA A 126 10.01 -12.23 -7.45
C ALA A 126 9.73 -10.90 -6.74
N ILE A 127 9.36 -10.96 -5.45
CA ILE A 127 9.19 -9.76 -4.61
C ILE A 127 10.48 -8.94 -4.60
N LYS A 128 11.62 -9.57 -4.30
CA LYS A 128 12.92 -8.89 -4.23
C LYS A 128 13.34 -8.33 -5.59
N ALA A 129 13.18 -9.10 -6.66
CA ALA A 129 13.50 -8.65 -8.02
C ALA A 129 12.69 -7.42 -8.43
N TYR A 130 11.40 -7.38 -8.08
CA TYR A 130 10.57 -6.20 -8.31
C TYR A 130 11.09 -4.99 -7.52
N LEU A 131 11.33 -5.14 -6.22
CA LEU A 131 11.83 -4.05 -5.37
C LEU A 131 13.19 -3.53 -5.84
N ASP A 132 14.11 -4.42 -6.24
CA ASP A 132 15.43 -4.06 -6.78
C ASP A 132 15.32 -3.24 -8.08
N THR A 133 14.30 -3.53 -8.89
CA THR A 133 14.07 -2.86 -10.18
C THR A 133 13.37 -1.51 -10.03
N HIS A 134 12.46 -1.40 -9.07
CA HIS A 134 11.52 -0.27 -8.97
C HIS A 134 11.82 0.72 -7.84
N LEU A 135 12.70 0.38 -6.90
CA LEU A 135 13.22 1.34 -5.91
C LEU A 135 14.54 1.91 -6.42
N HIS A 136 14.60 3.23 -6.64
CA HIS A 136 15.76 3.90 -7.23
C HIS A 136 16.80 4.32 -6.16
N GLY A 137 17.92 4.94 -6.55
CA GLY A 137 18.91 5.51 -5.60
C GLY A 137 19.94 4.54 -5.02
N ASP A 138 20.83 5.08 -4.16
CA ASP A 138 21.92 4.36 -3.47
C ASP A 138 21.57 4.15 -1.99
N GLY A 139 21.60 2.91 -1.49
CA GLY A 139 21.33 2.60 -0.08
C GLY A 139 20.55 1.31 0.13
N ALA A 140 20.32 0.93 1.40
CA ALA A 140 19.39 -0.14 1.73
C ALA A 140 17.95 0.38 1.55
N LYS A 141 17.23 -0.17 0.58
CA LYS A 141 15.92 0.33 0.13
C LYS A 141 14.75 -0.39 0.78
N TYR A 142 14.97 -1.62 1.24
CA TYR A 142 13.93 -2.47 1.79
C TYR A 142 14.48 -3.59 2.69
N SER A 143 13.57 -4.16 3.48
CA SER A 143 13.71 -5.45 4.15
C SER A 143 12.49 -6.31 3.81
N VAL A 144 12.73 -7.59 3.53
CA VAL A 144 11.68 -8.57 3.21
C VAL A 144 11.98 -9.86 3.95
N LEU A 145 11.13 -10.22 4.90
CA LEU A 145 11.25 -11.44 5.71
C LEU A 145 9.96 -12.24 5.63
N PHE A 146 10.03 -13.56 5.49
CA PHE A 146 8.83 -14.40 5.54
C PHE A 146 8.54 -14.84 6.97
N SER A 147 7.40 -14.43 7.53
CA SER A 147 6.88 -14.95 8.80
C SER A 147 6.27 -16.34 8.55
N ASN A 148 6.90 -17.40 9.08
CA ASN A 148 6.31 -18.74 9.03
C ASN A 148 5.14 -18.91 10.00
N GLU A 149 5.04 -18.04 11.01
CA GLU A 149 3.96 -18.03 12.00
C GLU A 149 2.68 -17.50 11.36
N ASP A 150 2.77 -16.36 10.68
CA ASP A 150 1.63 -15.67 10.08
C ASP A 150 1.38 -16.07 8.62
N GLY A 151 2.36 -16.71 7.98
CA GLY A 151 2.27 -17.16 6.60
C GLY A 151 2.27 -16.01 5.58
N LEU A 152 2.90 -14.88 5.91
CA LEU A 152 2.99 -13.67 5.10
C LEU A 152 4.42 -13.15 5.02
N TRP A 153 4.64 -12.16 4.16
CA TRP A 153 5.89 -11.43 4.06
C TRP A 153 5.83 -10.14 4.87
N ASP A 154 6.72 -10.00 5.85
CA ASP A 154 6.98 -8.73 6.51
C ASP A 154 7.78 -7.84 5.56
N MET A 155 7.14 -6.78 5.12
CA MET A 155 7.67 -5.83 4.16
C MET A 155 8.01 -4.54 4.88
N ASN A 156 9.20 -4.01 4.60
CA ASN A 156 9.58 -2.65 4.91
C ASN A 156 10.28 -2.09 3.68
N PHE A 157 9.83 -0.97 3.14
CA PHE A 157 10.60 -0.26 2.12
C PHE A 157 10.56 1.25 2.33
N ALA A 158 11.65 1.89 1.93
CA ALA A 158 11.80 3.33 1.99
C ALA A 158 11.05 4.01 0.83
N LEU A 159 10.07 4.83 1.19
CA LEU A 159 9.22 5.60 0.28
C LEU A 159 10.01 6.63 -0.52
N ASP A 160 11.11 7.14 0.03
CA ASP A 160 12.04 8.08 -0.63
C ASP A 160 12.56 7.58 -1.99
N TYR A 161 12.55 6.27 -2.20
CA TYR A 161 13.04 5.64 -3.43
C TYR A 161 11.94 5.21 -4.39
N VAL A 162 10.67 5.48 -4.06
CA VAL A 162 9.53 5.24 -4.93
C VAL A 162 9.30 6.46 -5.83
N ASP A 163 9.12 6.20 -7.13
CA ASP A 163 8.84 7.26 -8.10
C ASP A 163 7.61 8.09 -7.71
N GLY A 164 7.79 9.41 -7.70
CA GLY A 164 6.74 10.38 -7.38
C GLY A 164 6.65 10.76 -5.90
N PHE A 165 7.43 10.14 -5.00
CA PHE A 165 7.42 10.52 -3.60
C PHE A 165 8.06 11.90 -3.36
N SER A 166 7.46 12.68 -2.45
CA SER A 166 8.00 13.92 -1.91
C SER A 166 7.51 14.11 -0.48
N GLU A 167 8.31 14.73 0.38
CA GLU A 167 7.90 15.01 1.77
C GLU A 167 6.78 16.05 1.89
N ASP A 168 6.53 16.81 0.81
CA ASP A 168 5.43 17.77 0.74
C ASP A 168 4.07 17.11 0.49
N LEU A 169 4.05 15.82 0.10
CA LEU A 169 2.81 15.11 -0.20
C LEU A 169 1.94 14.95 1.05
N PRO A 170 0.60 15.12 0.92
CA PRO A 170 -0.35 14.68 1.93
C PRO A 170 -0.22 13.18 2.20
N PHE A 171 -0.50 12.74 3.43
CA PHE A 171 -0.50 11.31 3.76
C PHE A 171 -1.40 10.50 2.80
N VAL A 172 -2.58 11.00 2.45
CA VAL A 172 -3.50 10.32 1.52
C VAL A 172 -2.86 10.06 0.15
N GLU A 173 -2.06 11.00 -0.36
CA GLU A 173 -1.35 10.83 -1.64
C GLU A 173 -0.19 9.84 -1.50
N VAL A 174 0.47 9.79 -0.33
CA VAL A 174 1.49 8.77 -0.05
C VAL A 174 0.85 7.37 0.03
N TYR A 175 -0.32 7.22 0.66
CA TYR A 175 -1.05 5.95 0.64
C TYR A 175 -1.49 5.53 -0.76
N GLN A 176 -1.87 6.49 -1.63
CA GLN A 176 -2.16 6.21 -3.03
C GLN A 176 -0.92 5.74 -3.80
N LEU A 177 0.20 6.41 -3.62
CA LEU A 177 1.48 6.04 -4.23
C LEU A 177 1.92 4.64 -3.78
N MET A 178 1.81 4.35 -2.49
CA MET A 178 2.10 3.05 -1.91
C MET A 178 1.16 1.96 -2.45
N TYR A 179 -0.15 2.22 -2.49
CA TYR A 179 -1.13 1.28 -3.05
C TYR A 179 -0.81 0.94 -4.50
N ASN A 180 -0.53 1.96 -5.33
CA ASN A 180 -0.18 1.77 -6.73
C ASN A 180 1.08 0.92 -6.88
N PHE A 181 2.11 1.19 -6.10
CA PHE A 181 3.37 0.45 -6.12
C PHE A 181 3.16 -1.02 -5.78
N ILE A 182 2.43 -1.31 -4.70
CA ILE A 182 2.18 -2.69 -4.27
C ILE A 182 1.24 -3.41 -5.24
N PHE A 183 0.23 -2.72 -5.77
CA PHE A 183 -0.65 -3.29 -6.79
C PHE A 183 0.17 -3.79 -7.99
N LYS A 184 1.10 -2.97 -8.49
CA LYS A 184 1.98 -3.35 -9.60
C LYS A 184 2.96 -4.47 -9.23
N LEU A 185 3.45 -4.52 -7.98
CA LEU A 185 4.23 -5.66 -7.48
C LEU A 185 3.42 -6.96 -7.51
N VAL A 186 2.17 -6.93 -7.02
CA VAL A 186 1.29 -8.10 -7.00
C VAL A 186 0.88 -8.49 -8.43
N GLU A 187 0.68 -7.53 -9.32
CA GLU A 187 0.46 -7.76 -10.76
C GLU A 187 1.65 -8.48 -11.39
N ALA A 188 2.88 -7.97 -11.21
CA ALA A 188 4.08 -8.56 -11.80
C ALA A 188 4.29 -10.02 -11.35
N ILE A 189 4.11 -10.31 -10.05
CA ILE A 189 4.19 -11.67 -9.51
C ILE A 189 3.12 -12.61 -10.09
N ASP A 190 1.95 -12.07 -10.45
CA ASP A 190 0.87 -12.86 -11.03
C ASP A 190 1.07 -13.14 -12.53
N GLU A 191 1.71 -12.22 -13.27
CA GLU A 191 2.00 -12.37 -14.71
C GLU A 191 3.18 -13.29 -15.00
N GLU A 192 4.09 -13.48 -14.04
CA GLU A 192 5.22 -14.42 -14.14
C GLU A 192 4.84 -15.89 -13.90
N GLN A 193 3.58 -16.19 -13.62
CA GLN A 193 3.06 -17.54 -13.34
C GLN A 193 2.26 -18.16 -14.48
#